data_AF-A0A6A3FTU5-F1
#
_entry.id   AF-A0A6A3FTU5-F1
#
_cell.length_a   1.000
_cell.length_b   1.000
_cell.length_c   1.000
_cell.angle_alpha   90.00
_cell.angle_beta   90.00
_cell.angle_gamma   90.00
#
_symmetry.space_group_name_H-M   'P 1'
#
loop_
_entity.id
_entity.type
_entity.pdbx_description
1 polymer ?
#
loop_
_entity_poly.entity_id
_entity_poly.type
_entity_poly.pdbx_seq_one_letter_code
_entity_poly.pdbx_strand_id
1 'polypeptide(L)'
;MSMRDYVQKTRHLASCIVTKPIDMASQVHVFVFNMREGMTRYCLTRAEPATLEEVFTLALREDYVVASSYATQMPAEVHLSGPEPMDIDAVEASQRQQWSASGRG
;
A
#
# COMPACT_ATOMS: atom_id res chain seq x y z
N MET A 1 -5.41 8.19 -14.95
CA MET A 1 -4.25 7.90 -15.83
C MET A 1 -3.24 7.12 -15.00
N SER A 2 -2.66 6.02 -15.51
CA SER A 2 -1.72 5.20 -14.74
C SER A 2 -0.36 5.89 -14.61
N MET A 3 0.48 5.47 -13.64
CA MET A 3 1.84 6.00 -13.51
C MET A 3 2.68 5.74 -14.76
N ARG A 4 2.50 4.57 -15.40
CA ARG A 4 3.17 4.22 -16.65
C ARG A 4 2.80 5.17 -17.77
N ASP A 5 1.51 5.45 -17.95
CA ASP A 5 1.05 6.41 -18.95
C ASP A 5 1.64 7.80 -18.67
N TYR A 6 1.73 8.19 -17.39
CA TYR A 6 2.18 9.53 -16.99
C TYR A 6 3.67 9.71 -17.31
N VAL A 7 4.48 8.71 -16.95
CA VAL A 7 5.90 8.67 -17.30
C VAL A 7 6.10 8.68 -18.82
N GLN A 8 5.34 7.89 -19.58
CA GLN A 8 5.46 7.85 -21.03
C GLN A 8 5.10 9.18 -21.69
N LYS A 9 3.98 9.81 -21.29
CA LYS A 9 3.60 11.13 -21.82
C LYS A 9 4.61 12.20 -21.45
N THR A 10 5.17 12.17 -20.24
CA THR A 10 6.18 13.13 -19.82
C THR A 10 7.49 12.94 -20.58
N ARG A 11 7.93 11.69 -20.77
CA ARG A 11 9.11 11.38 -21.60
C ARG A 11 8.92 11.87 -23.03
N HIS A 12 7.74 11.65 -23.61
CA HIS A 12 7.42 12.16 -24.94
C HIS A 12 7.46 13.69 -24.99
N LEU A 13 6.82 14.36 -24.03
CA LEU A 13 6.85 15.82 -23.94
C LEU A 13 8.29 16.37 -23.84
N ALA A 14 9.12 15.80 -22.96
CA ALA A 14 10.51 16.18 -22.82
C ALA A 14 11.30 15.99 -24.13
N SER A 15 11.03 14.90 -24.87
CA SER A 15 11.65 14.64 -26.17
C SER A 15 11.24 15.63 -27.27
N CYS A 16 10.04 16.22 -27.15
CA CYS A 16 9.53 17.20 -28.11
C CYS A 16 10.13 18.60 -27.90
N ILE A 17 10.75 18.89 -26.74
CA ILE A 17 11.37 20.19 -26.47
C ILE A 17 12.77 20.22 -27.08
N VAL A 18 12.84 20.51 -28.37
CA VAL A 18 14.09 20.52 -29.14
C VAL A 18 14.85 21.85 -28.98
N THR A 19 14.13 22.96 -28.80
CA THR A 19 14.72 24.30 -28.76
C THR A 19 14.68 24.88 -27.36
N LYS A 20 15.86 25.21 -26.79
CA LYS A 20 16.03 25.79 -25.46
C LYS A 20 15.37 24.92 -24.36
N PRO A 21 15.91 23.73 -24.10
CA PRO A 21 15.35 22.84 -23.08
C PRO A 21 15.32 23.54 -21.72
N ILE A 22 14.27 23.23 -20.95
CA ILE A 22 14.14 23.63 -19.56
C ILE A 22 15.30 22.97 -18.78
N ASP A 23 15.82 23.62 -17.74
CA ASP A 23 16.86 23.00 -16.92
C ASP A 23 16.32 21.73 -16.21
N MET A 24 17.21 20.78 -15.93
CA MET A 24 16.79 19.47 -15.40
C MET A 24 16.09 19.58 -14.04
N ALA A 25 16.52 20.51 -13.18
CA ALA A 25 15.90 20.69 -11.87
C ALA A 25 14.45 21.19 -12.01
N SER A 26 14.20 22.14 -12.92
CA SER A 26 12.86 22.59 -13.25
C SER A 26 12.01 21.49 -13.88
N GLN A 27 12.56 20.66 -14.78
CA GLN A 27 11.83 19.52 -15.35
C GLN A 27 11.42 18.49 -14.29
N VAL A 28 12.35 18.14 -13.39
CA VAL A 28 12.09 17.25 -12.25
C VAL A 28 11.04 17.86 -11.32
N HIS A 29 11.18 19.14 -10.98
CA HIS A 29 10.24 19.84 -10.11
C HIS A 29 8.82 19.84 -10.71
N VAL A 30 8.69 20.20 -11.99
CA VAL A 30 7.42 20.18 -12.71
C VAL A 30 6.84 18.77 -12.75
N PHE A 31 7.65 17.73 -12.96
CA PHE A 31 7.17 16.36 -12.93
C PHE A 31 6.54 16.01 -11.57
N VAL A 32 7.27 16.22 -10.47
CA VAL A 32 6.81 15.86 -9.11
C VAL A 32 5.64 16.75 -8.67
N PHE A 33 5.67 18.03 -9.01
CA PHE A 33 4.62 18.98 -8.68
C PHE A 33 3.27 18.63 -9.32
N ASN A 34 3.28 18.18 -10.58
CA ASN A 34 2.08 17.78 -11.31
C ASN A 34 1.55 16.39 -10.91
N MET A 35 2.26 15.63 -10.08
CA MET A 35 1.75 14.35 -9.58
C MET A 35 0.64 14.56 -8.56
N ARG A 36 -0.36 13.66 -8.61
CA ARG A 36 -1.35 13.55 -7.54
C ARG A 36 -0.64 13.32 -6.20
N GLU A 37 -1.12 13.99 -5.17
CA GLU A 37 -0.63 13.79 -3.80
C GLU A 37 -0.81 12.33 -3.35
N GLY A 38 0.18 11.79 -2.66
CA GLY A 38 0.22 10.39 -2.22
C GLY A 38 1.64 9.91 -1.95
N MET A 39 1.76 8.61 -1.63
CA MET A 39 3.02 7.99 -1.22
C MET A 39 4.13 8.17 -2.27
N THR A 40 3.83 7.97 -3.55
CA THR A 40 4.81 8.14 -4.63
C THR A 40 5.37 9.56 -4.70
N ARG A 41 4.53 10.59 -4.59
CA ARG A 41 4.96 12.01 -4.60
C ARG A 41 5.82 12.33 -3.36
N TYR A 42 5.43 11.80 -2.20
CA TYR A 42 6.19 11.92 -0.97
C TYR A 42 7.59 11.30 -1.09
N CYS A 43 7.68 10.05 -1.58
CA CYS A 43 8.95 9.36 -1.80
C CYS A 43 9.87 10.12 -2.77
N LEU A 44 9.33 10.64 -3.87
CA LEU A 44 10.10 11.42 -4.85
C LEU A 44 10.64 12.73 -4.28
N THR A 45 9.84 13.44 -3.46
CA THR A 45 10.26 14.70 -2.84
C THR A 45 11.41 14.47 -1.85
N ARG A 46 11.39 13.37 -1.11
CA ARG A 46 12.45 13.01 -0.16
C ARG A 46 13.71 12.47 -0.83
N ALA A 47 13.59 11.84 -1.99
CA ALA A 47 14.73 11.25 -2.70
C ALA A 47 15.58 12.27 -3.45
N GLU A 48 15.08 13.50 -3.63
CA GLU A 48 15.79 14.60 -4.33
C GLU A 48 16.43 14.17 -5.66
N PRO A 49 15.67 13.56 -6.59
CA PRO A 49 16.22 13.10 -7.86
C PRO A 49 16.71 14.28 -8.70
N ALA A 50 17.82 14.10 -9.41
CA ALA A 50 18.47 15.14 -10.20
C ALA A 50 18.08 15.11 -11.68
N THR A 51 17.54 13.98 -12.14
CA THR A 51 17.21 13.76 -13.57
C THR A 51 15.80 13.20 -13.77
N LEU A 52 15.25 13.37 -14.97
CA LEU A 52 13.96 12.78 -15.34
C LEU A 52 14.00 11.25 -15.29
N GLU A 53 15.10 10.62 -15.67
CA GLU A 53 15.29 9.17 -15.67
C GLU A 53 15.25 8.59 -14.25
N GLU A 54 15.88 9.26 -13.28
CA GLU A 54 15.81 8.90 -11.87
C GLU A 54 14.38 9.03 -11.34
N VAL A 55 13.73 10.16 -11.64
CA VAL A 55 12.33 10.40 -11.30
C VAL A 55 11.41 9.33 -11.89
N PHE A 56 11.57 8.98 -13.17
CA PHE A 56 10.75 7.97 -13.84
C PHE A 56 10.93 6.59 -13.22
N THR A 57 12.18 6.21 -12.94
CA THR A 57 12.51 4.92 -12.33
C THR A 57 11.93 4.83 -10.92
N LEU A 58 12.11 5.87 -10.12
CA LEU A 58 11.60 5.91 -8.76
C LEU A 58 10.06 5.96 -8.74
N ALA A 59 9.42 6.75 -9.60
CA ALA A 59 7.96 6.82 -9.69
C ALA A 59 7.35 5.46 -10.03
N LEU A 60 7.92 4.72 -10.98
CA LEU A 60 7.46 3.38 -11.35
C LEU A 60 7.70 2.36 -10.25
N ARG A 61 8.85 2.43 -9.56
CA ARG A 61 9.16 1.54 -8.43
C ARG A 61 8.17 1.73 -7.29
N GLU A 62 7.91 2.98 -6.89
CA GLU A 62 7.01 3.28 -5.78
C GLU A 62 5.56 2.95 -6.12
N ASP A 63 5.09 3.25 -7.34
CA ASP A 63 3.76 2.86 -7.81
C ASP A 63 3.58 1.33 -7.77
N TYR A 64 4.61 0.58 -8.17
CA TYR A 64 4.61 -0.88 -8.06
C TYR A 64 4.57 -1.35 -6.60
N VAL A 65 5.40 -0.79 -5.71
CA VAL A 65 5.41 -1.17 -4.28
C VAL A 65 4.06 -0.91 -3.63
N VAL A 66 3.43 0.23 -3.94
CA VAL A 66 2.09 0.57 -3.46
C VAL A 66 1.07 -0.43 -4.01
N ALA A 67 1.05 -0.66 -5.32
CA ALA A 67 0.11 -1.59 -5.94
C ALA A 67 0.28 -3.05 -5.45
N SER A 68 1.52 -3.52 -5.30
CA SER A 68 1.82 -4.87 -4.83
C SER A 68 1.43 -5.05 -3.36
N SER A 69 1.56 -4.01 -2.54
CA SER A 69 1.15 -4.07 -1.13
C SER A 69 -0.35 -4.34 -0.99
N TYR A 70 -1.19 -3.73 -1.82
CA TYR A 70 -2.63 -4.03 -1.84
C TYR A 70 -2.93 -5.43 -2.38
N ALA A 71 -2.17 -5.91 -3.36
CA ALA A 71 -2.33 -7.26 -3.90
C ALA A 71 -1.95 -8.34 -2.88
N THR A 72 -0.91 -8.11 -2.07
CA THR A 72 -0.46 -9.04 -1.02
C THR A 72 -1.29 -8.95 0.26
N GLN A 73 -1.93 -7.80 0.53
CA GLN A 73 -2.85 -7.65 1.67
C GLN A 73 -4.16 -8.44 1.54
N MET A 74 -4.45 -9.00 0.37
CA MET A 74 -5.45 -10.04 0.22
C MET A 74 -4.74 -11.38 0.33
N PRO A 75 -4.63 -12.02 1.51
CA PRO A 75 -4.51 -13.46 1.49
C PRO A 75 -5.74 -13.94 0.70
N ALA A 76 -5.52 -14.72 -0.36
CA ALA A 76 -6.50 -15.74 -0.67
C ALA A 76 -6.85 -16.37 0.69
N GLU A 77 -8.13 -16.46 1.04
CA GLU A 77 -8.59 -17.20 2.22
C GLU A 77 -8.14 -18.65 2.08
N VAL A 78 -6.85 -18.89 2.30
CA VAL A 78 -6.33 -20.15 2.76
C VAL A 78 -6.92 -20.18 4.14
N HIS A 79 -8.05 -20.89 4.25
CA HIS A 79 -8.58 -21.38 5.51
C HIS A 79 -7.48 -22.19 6.19
N LEU A 80 -6.51 -21.50 6.79
CA LEU A 80 -5.66 -22.06 7.81
C LEU A 80 -6.64 -22.36 8.92
N SER A 81 -6.95 -23.64 9.07
CA SER A 81 -7.75 -24.17 10.16
C SER A 81 -7.18 -23.59 11.45
N GLY A 82 -7.83 -22.54 11.97
CA GLY A 82 -7.49 -21.96 13.24
C GLY A 82 -7.64 -23.02 14.33
N PRO A 83 -7.04 -22.81 15.51
CA PRO A 83 -7.26 -23.71 16.62
C PRO A 83 -8.77 -23.83 16.89
N GLU A 84 -9.23 -25.06 17.12
CA GLU A 84 -10.62 -25.35 17.43
C GLU A 84 -11.08 -24.46 18.60
N PRO A 85 -12.22 -23.77 18.50
CA PRO A 85 -12.72 -22.93 19.58
C PRO A 85 -12.87 -23.76 20.85
N MET A 86 -12.28 -23.28 21.94
CA MET A 86 -12.44 -23.92 23.24
C MET A 86 -13.90 -23.82 23.68
N ASP A 87 -14.54 -24.95 23.97
CA ASP A 87 -15.90 -25.00 24.48
C ASP A 87 -15.95 -24.49 25.93
N ILE A 88 -16.75 -23.45 26.17
CA ILE A 88 -16.84 -22.72 27.44
C ILE A 88 -17.99 -23.26 28.31
N ASP A 89 -18.79 -24.22 27.81
CA ASP A 89 -20.03 -24.65 28.49
C ASP A 89 -19.81 -25.62 29.68
N ALA A 90 -18.57 -26.02 29.97
CA ALA A 90 -18.28 -26.98 31.03
C ALA A 90 -18.44 -26.43 32.46
N VAL A 91 -18.42 -25.10 32.67
CA VAL A 91 -18.41 -24.54 34.03
C VAL A 91 -19.81 -24.38 34.65
N GLU A 92 -20.87 -24.24 33.85
CA GLU A 92 -22.24 -24.07 34.37
C GLU A 92 -22.84 -25.40 34.86
N ALA A 93 -22.50 -26.52 34.21
CA ALA A 93 -23.02 -27.84 34.56
C ALA A 93 -22.58 -28.31 35.97
N SER A 94 -21.38 -27.93 36.40
CA SER A 94 -20.85 -28.28 37.73
C SER A 94 -21.56 -27.51 38.87
N GLN A 95 -21.85 -26.22 38.66
CA GLN A 95 -22.56 -25.42 39.67
C GLN A 95 -24.02 -25.87 39.87
N ARG A 96 -24.71 -26.31 38.80
CA ARG A 96 -26.09 -26.80 38.91
C ARG A 96 -26.21 -28.10 39.72
N GLN A 97 -25.22 -29.00 39.65
CA GLN A 97 -25.21 -30.20 40.49
C GLN A 97 -24.90 -29.88 41.96
N GLN A 98 -24.00 -28.95 42.23
CA GLN A 98 -23.65 -28.55 43.60
C GLN A 98 -24.82 -27.86 44.32
N TRP A 99 -25.63 -27.06 43.61
CA TRP A 99 -26.79 -26.40 44.22
C TRP A 99 -27.97 -27.35 44.45
N SER A 100 -28.10 -28.40 43.63
CA SER A 100 -29.19 -29.39 43.75
C SER A 100 -28.99 -30.36 44.92
N ALA A 101 -27.77 -30.48 45.45
CA ALA A 101 -27.44 -31.37 46.57
C ALA A 101 -27.58 -30.72 47.96
N SER A 102 -27.76 -29.39 48.04
CA SER A 102 -27.83 -28.66 49.32
C SER A 102 -29.26 -28.32 49.78
N GLY A 103 -30.29 -28.73 49.03
CA GLY A 103 -31.68 -28.39 49.29
C GLY A 103 -32.54 -29.57 49.72
N ARG A 104 -32.23 -30.22 50.86
CA ARG A 104 -33.17 -31.11 51.56
C ARG A 104 -32.80 -31.16 53.04
N GLY A 105 -33.28 -30.15 53.77
CA GLY A 105 -33.46 -30.18 55.23
C GLY A 105 -34.94 -30.32 55.52
#